data_AF-A0A2W4P2X6-F1
#
_entry.id   AF-A0A2W4P2X6-F1
#
_cell.length_a   1.000
_cell.length_b   1.000
_cell.length_c   1.000
_cell.angle_alpha   90.00
_cell.angle_beta   90.00
_cell.angle_gamma   90.00
#
_symmetry.space_group_name_H-M   'P 1'
#
loop_
_entity.id
_entity.type
_entity.pdbx_description
1 polymer ?
#
loop_
_entity_poly.entity_id
_entity_poly.type
_entity_poly.pdbx_seq_one_letter_code
_entity_poly.pdbx_strand_id
1 'polypeptide(L)'
;MTVEQPEPSGQDERRRNAGPSSVQIMFAAILAVGLLLAINFRSRIDAGQSLQEAYNRVVAEVAELREQQAALLAERDYVRSDAYVERWARDAGKMVRPGEVLIVPVPAGVSLPSTPEPEITVPIETTPPEPEPWRLWWSLFFDGPPPEW
;
A
#
# COMPACT_ATOMS: atom_id res chain seq x y z
N MET A 1 91.40 -19.53 63.48
CA MET A 1 91.72 -19.48 62.04
C MET A 1 91.62 -20.93 61.56
N THR A 2 90.44 -21.50 61.31
CA THR A 2 89.34 -21.12 60.38
C THR A 2 89.77 -21.20 58.92
N VAL A 3 88.83 -21.68 58.08
CA VAL A 3 88.80 -21.81 56.61
C VAL A 3 89.06 -23.26 56.16
N GLU A 4 88.23 -23.94 55.38
CA GLU A 4 86.83 -23.85 54.94
C GLU A 4 86.52 -25.21 54.30
N GLN A 5 85.24 -25.61 54.27
CA GLN A 5 84.78 -26.81 53.56
C GLN A 5 84.85 -26.63 52.03
N PRO A 6 84.59 -27.70 51.27
CA PRO A 6 83.61 -27.52 50.22
C PRO A 6 82.54 -28.63 50.18
N GLU A 7 81.29 -28.19 50.21
CA GLU A 7 80.08 -28.88 49.78
C GLU A 7 80.08 -29.08 48.25
N PRO A 8 79.67 -30.25 47.71
CA PRO A 8 79.32 -30.36 46.31
C PRO A 8 77.79 -30.33 46.09
N SER A 9 77.38 -29.20 45.53
CA SER A 9 76.50 -29.06 44.36
C SER A 9 75.06 -29.58 44.46
N GLY A 10 74.14 -28.62 44.56
CA GLY A 10 72.73 -28.79 44.25
C GLY A 10 72.51 -29.36 42.85
N GLN A 11 71.60 -30.33 42.77
CA GLN A 11 71.13 -30.89 41.52
C GLN A 11 70.21 -29.87 40.84
N ASP A 12 70.73 -29.28 39.77
CA ASP A 12 70.01 -28.44 38.82
C ASP A 12 69.00 -29.33 38.05
N GLU A 13 67.80 -29.54 38.61
CA GLU A 13 66.66 -30.08 37.85
C GLU A 13 66.21 -29.04 36.83
N ARG A 14 66.98 -28.92 35.74
CA ARG A 14 66.57 -28.19 34.55
C ARG A 14 65.37 -28.90 33.95
N ARG A 15 64.18 -28.45 34.34
CA ARG A 15 62.91 -28.71 33.65
C ARG A 15 63.11 -28.35 32.17
N ARG A 16 63.42 -29.35 31.36
CA ARG A 16 63.46 -29.20 29.91
C ARG A 16 62.03 -29.02 29.45
N ASN A 17 61.62 -27.77 29.26
CA ASN A 17 60.42 -27.45 28.52
C ASN A 17 60.62 -28.00 27.10
N ALA A 18 60.18 -29.22 26.86
CA ALA A 18 60.18 -29.81 25.54
C ALA A 18 59.16 -29.03 24.69
N GLY A 19 59.68 -28.16 23.83
CA GLY A 19 58.85 -27.48 22.83
C GLY A 19 58.14 -28.49 21.94
N PRO A 20 57.02 -28.10 21.30
CA PRO A 20 56.30 -28.98 20.40
C PRO A 20 57.22 -29.50 19.29
N SER A 21 57.09 -30.79 18.94
CA SER A 21 57.93 -31.39 17.91
C SER A 21 57.60 -30.79 16.55
N SER A 22 58.58 -30.73 15.64
CA SER A 22 58.38 -30.16 14.29
C SER A 22 57.23 -30.84 13.52
N VAL A 23 56.99 -32.13 13.79
CA VAL A 23 55.85 -32.89 13.23
C VAL A 23 54.51 -32.40 13.77
N GLN A 24 54.41 -32.06 15.05
CA GLN A 24 53.20 -31.50 15.63
C GLN A 24 52.88 -30.12 15.05
N ILE A 25 53.91 -29.30 14.80
CA ILE A 25 53.76 -28.00 14.15
C ILE A 25 53.25 -28.17 12.72
N MET A 26 53.81 -29.12 11.96
CA MET A 26 53.38 -29.40 10.59
C MET A 26 51.93 -29.93 10.53
N PHE A 27 51.57 -30.83 11.44
CA PHE A 27 50.21 -31.32 11.56
C PHE A 27 49.23 -30.19 11.91
N ALA A 28 49.58 -29.35 12.89
CA ALA A 28 48.78 -28.18 13.26
C ALA A 28 48.61 -27.18 12.09
N ALA A 29 49.66 -26.97 11.30
CA ALA A 29 49.61 -26.11 10.12
C ALA A 29 48.65 -26.66 9.05
N ILE A 30 48.71 -27.96 8.75
CA ILE A 30 47.79 -28.61 7.80
C ILE A 30 46.35 -28.51 8.30
N LEU A 31 46.12 -28.76 9.60
CA LEU A 31 44.80 -28.66 10.22
C LEU A 31 44.27 -27.22 10.16
N ALA A 32 45.12 -26.23 10.43
CA ALA A 32 44.76 -24.82 10.36
C ALA A 32 44.38 -24.39 8.92
N VAL A 33 45.17 -24.83 7.93
CA VAL A 33 44.87 -24.57 6.50
C VAL A 33 43.58 -25.27 6.08
N GLY A 34 43.37 -26.52 6.48
CA GLY A 34 42.15 -27.26 6.20
C GLY A 34 40.91 -26.60 6.81
N LEU A 35 41.00 -26.10 8.04
CA LEU A 35 39.92 -25.39 8.71
C LEU A 35 39.61 -24.04 8.03
N LEU A 36 40.66 -23.29 7.65
CA LEU A 36 40.51 -22.04 6.88
C LEU A 36 39.81 -22.27 5.55
N LEU A 37 40.18 -23.32 4.81
CA LEU A 37 39.54 -23.68 3.54
C LEU A 37 38.08 -24.07 3.75
N ALA A 38 37.77 -24.87 4.77
CA ALA A 38 36.40 -25.28 5.08
C ALA A 38 35.48 -24.08 5.41
N ILE A 39 35.97 -23.09 6.15
CA ILE A 39 35.22 -21.86 6.48
C ILE A 39 35.02 -21.01 5.22
N ASN A 40 36.09 -20.81 4.42
CA ASN A 40 36.01 -20.02 3.19
C ASN A 40 35.06 -20.64 2.17
N PHE A 41 35.06 -21.97 2.02
CA PHE A 41 34.20 -22.67 1.06
C PHE A 41 32.72 -22.62 1.45
N ARG A 42 32.40 -22.65 2.76
CA ARG A 42 31.02 -22.47 3.26
C ARG A 42 30.44 -21.12 2.82
N SER A 43 31.20 -20.03 2.95
CA SER A 43 30.73 -18.69 2.59
C SER A 43 30.41 -18.50 1.10
N ARG A 44 31.13 -19.21 0.22
CA ARG A 44 30.95 -19.09 -1.24
C ARG A 44 29.74 -19.86 -1.76
N ILE A 45 29.36 -20.96 -1.12
CA ILE A 45 28.18 -21.75 -1.50
C ILE A 45 26.89 -21.01 -1.07
N ASP A 46 26.88 -20.45 0.13
CA ASP A 46 25.72 -19.77 0.71
C ASP A 46 25.35 -18.47 -0.05
N ALA A 47 26.36 -17.73 -0.52
CA ALA A 47 26.17 -16.53 -1.33
C ALA A 47 25.52 -16.82 -2.71
N GLY A 48 25.81 -17.97 -3.31
CA GLY A 48 25.23 -18.37 -4.60
C GLY A 48 23.76 -18.79 -4.46
N GLN A 49 23.43 -19.53 -3.41
CA GLN A 49 22.07 -20.02 -3.15
C GLN A 49 21.12 -18.87 -2.83
N SER A 50 21.51 -17.96 -1.94
CA SER A 50 20.69 -16.79 -1.58
C SER A 50 20.38 -15.87 -2.77
N LEU A 51 21.34 -15.66 -3.68
CA LEU A 51 21.11 -14.87 -4.89
C LEU A 51 20.12 -15.55 -5.84
N GLN A 52 20.21 -16.87 -6.01
CA GLN A 52 19.29 -17.62 -6.85
C GLN A 52 17.86 -17.63 -6.28
N GLU A 53 17.71 -17.75 -4.96
CA GLU A 53 16.42 -17.66 -4.28
C GLU A 53 15.79 -16.28 -4.44
N ALA A 54 16.58 -15.22 -4.28
CA ALA A 54 16.12 -13.84 -4.50
C ALA A 54 15.67 -13.62 -5.95
N TYR A 55 16.45 -14.12 -6.93
CA TYR A 55 16.09 -14.06 -8.34
C TYR A 55 14.76 -14.79 -8.61
N ASN A 56 14.63 -16.03 -8.13
CA ASN A 56 13.43 -16.83 -8.33
C ASN A 56 12.19 -16.16 -7.70
N ARG A 57 12.34 -15.54 -6.52
CA ARG A 57 11.28 -14.79 -5.85
C ARG A 57 10.80 -13.61 -6.71
N VAL A 58 11.73 -12.79 -7.20
CA VAL A 58 11.40 -11.63 -8.03
C VAL A 58 10.74 -12.06 -9.35
N VAL A 59 11.22 -13.14 -9.97
CA VAL A 59 10.61 -13.67 -11.20
C VAL A 59 9.17 -14.14 -10.96
N ALA A 60 8.91 -14.82 -9.84
CA ALA A 60 7.56 -15.24 -9.47
C ALA A 60 6.63 -14.04 -9.23
N GLU A 61 7.11 -13.03 -8.50
CA GLU A 61 6.37 -11.79 -8.24
C GLU A 61 6.05 -11.03 -9.53
N VAL A 62 7.01 -10.92 -10.45
CA VAL A 62 6.78 -10.29 -11.77
C VAL A 62 5.75 -11.06 -12.59
N ALA A 63 5.76 -12.40 -12.53
CA ALA A 63 4.76 -13.22 -13.23
C ALA A 63 3.35 -12.97 -12.67
N GLU A 64 3.21 -12.96 -11.35
CA GLU A 64 1.95 -12.68 -10.66
C GLU A 64 1.43 -11.28 -10.99
N LEU A 65 2.28 -10.26 -10.91
CA LEU A 65 1.91 -8.88 -11.21
C LEU A 65 1.47 -8.68 -12.66
N ARG A 66 2.08 -9.42 -13.60
CA ARG A 66 1.66 -9.39 -15.02
C ARG A 66 0.28 -10.00 -15.23
N GLU A 67 -0.03 -11.09 -14.54
CA GLU A 67 -1.36 -11.70 -14.57
C GLU A 67 -2.42 -10.75 -13.99
N GLN A 68 -2.14 -10.15 -12.84
CA GLN A 68 -3.00 -9.14 -12.22
C GLN A 68 -3.21 -7.93 -13.15
N GLN A 69 -2.13 -7.45 -13.78
CA GLN A 69 -2.21 -6.35 -14.74
C GLN A 69 -3.11 -6.72 -15.93
N ALA A 70 -2.96 -7.91 -16.49
CA ALA A 70 -3.78 -8.36 -17.62
C ALA A 70 -5.28 -8.41 -17.23
N ALA A 71 -5.59 -8.93 -16.04
CA ALA A 71 -6.96 -8.97 -15.53
C ALA A 71 -7.54 -7.56 -15.33
N LEU A 72 -6.78 -6.64 -14.73
CA LEU A 72 -7.21 -5.25 -14.53
C LEU A 72 -7.39 -4.49 -15.85
N LEU A 73 -6.54 -4.74 -16.84
CA LEU A 73 -6.69 -4.17 -18.18
C LEU A 73 -7.97 -4.67 -18.86
N ALA A 74 -8.25 -5.98 -18.77
CA ALA A 74 -9.49 -6.55 -19.31
C ALA A 74 -10.74 -5.95 -18.65
N GLU A 75 -10.74 -5.81 -17.32
CA GLU A 75 -11.85 -5.19 -16.59
C GLU A 75 -12.03 -3.72 -16.98
N ARG A 76 -10.93 -2.96 -17.05
CA ARG A 76 -10.95 -1.56 -17.51
C ARG A 76 -11.56 -1.45 -18.89
N ASP A 77 -11.15 -2.31 -19.82
CA ASP A 77 -11.63 -2.28 -21.20
C ASP A 77 -13.10 -2.67 -21.29
N TYR A 78 -13.52 -3.63 -20.49
CA TYR A 78 -14.94 -3.99 -20.36
C TYR A 78 -15.77 -2.82 -19.83
N VAL A 79 -15.39 -2.19 -18.72
CA VAL A 79 -16.12 -1.06 -18.14
C VAL A 79 -16.18 0.16 -19.07
N ARG A 80 -15.18 0.33 -19.95
CA ARG A 80 -15.16 1.39 -20.97
C ARG A 80 -15.96 1.05 -22.24
N SER A 81 -16.43 -0.18 -22.38
CA SER A 81 -17.12 -0.63 -23.59
C SER A 81 -18.60 -0.23 -23.59
N ASP A 82 -19.17 -0.12 -24.79
CA ASP A 82 -20.61 0.10 -24.98
C ASP A 82 -21.46 -1.02 -24.36
N ALA A 83 -20.93 -2.25 -24.30
CA ALA A 83 -21.62 -3.38 -23.68
C ALA A 83 -21.84 -3.16 -22.17
N TYR A 84 -20.88 -2.52 -21.49
CA TYR A 84 -21.06 -2.13 -20.09
C TYR A 84 -22.11 -1.01 -19.95
N VAL A 85 -22.05 0.01 -20.80
CA VAL A 85 -23.05 1.10 -20.83
C VAL A 85 -24.45 0.54 -21.03
N GLU A 86 -24.61 -0.38 -21.98
CA GLU A 86 -25.88 -1.03 -22.27
C GLU A 86 -26.39 -1.88 -21.09
N ARG A 87 -25.51 -2.65 -20.44
CA ARG A 87 -25.88 -3.40 -19.23
C ARG A 87 -26.32 -2.47 -18.11
N TRP A 88 -25.53 -1.43 -17.82
CA TRP A 88 -25.86 -0.44 -16.81
C TRP A 88 -27.18 0.27 -17.10
N ALA A 89 -27.40 0.64 -18.37
CA ALA A 89 -28.61 1.32 -18.82
C ALA A 89 -29.86 0.48 -18.54
N ARG A 90 -29.81 -0.85 -18.76
CA ARG A 90 -30.95 -1.73 -18.46
C ARG A 90 -31.10 -2.03 -16.97
N ASP A 91 -29.99 -2.32 -16.29
CA ASP A 91 -30.04 -2.81 -14.90
C ASP A 91 -30.31 -1.69 -13.90
N ALA A 92 -29.51 -0.62 -13.96
CA ALA A 92 -29.56 0.50 -13.03
C ALA A 92 -30.34 1.69 -13.60
N GLY A 93 -30.10 2.03 -14.87
CA GLY A 93 -30.74 3.17 -15.53
C GLY A 93 -32.22 2.95 -15.86
N LYS A 94 -32.69 1.69 -15.86
CA LYS A 94 -34.05 1.30 -16.31
C LYS A 94 -34.41 1.87 -17.69
N MET A 95 -33.40 2.09 -18.52
CA MET A 95 -33.51 2.58 -19.88
C MET A 95 -33.81 1.41 -20.83
N VAL A 96 -34.59 1.69 -21.86
CA VAL A 96 -35.00 0.72 -22.88
C VAL A 96 -34.72 1.28 -24.27
N ARG A 97 -34.45 0.41 -25.24
CA ARG A 97 -34.27 0.84 -26.64
C ARG A 97 -35.61 1.25 -27.27
N PRO A 98 -35.60 2.02 -28.37
CA PRO A 98 -36.83 2.31 -29.10
C PRO A 98 -37.57 1.02 -29.48
N GLY A 99 -38.85 0.92 -29.08
CA GLY A 99 -39.69 -0.27 -29.32
C GLY A 99 -39.67 -1.33 -28.22
N GLU A 100 -38.80 -1.22 -27.21
CA GLU A 100 -38.82 -2.06 -26.01
C GLU A 100 -39.79 -1.50 -24.95
N VAL A 101 -40.41 -2.38 -24.15
CA VAL A 101 -41.32 -2.00 -23.05
C VAL A 101 -40.73 -2.49 -21.73
N LEU A 102 -40.51 -1.58 -20.77
CA LEU A 102 -40.06 -1.93 -19.42
C LEU A 102 -41.23 -2.49 -18.61
N ILE A 103 -41.11 -3.71 -18.12
CA ILE A 103 -42.09 -4.35 -17.23
C ILE A 103 -41.54 -4.38 -15.81
N VAL A 104 -42.23 -3.75 -14.87
CA VAL A 104 -41.90 -3.77 -13.44
C VAL A 104 -42.94 -4.63 -12.71
N PRO A 105 -42.56 -5.82 -12.18
CA PRO A 105 -43.50 -6.66 -11.45
C PRO A 105 -43.92 -5.98 -10.15
N VAL A 106 -45.22 -5.84 -9.94
CA VAL A 106 -45.79 -5.36 -8.67
C VAL A 106 -46.26 -6.58 -7.86
N PRO A 107 -45.80 -6.76 -6.61
CA PRO A 107 -46.27 -7.85 -5.76
C PRO A 107 -47.77 -7.72 -5.48
N ALA A 108 -48.48 -8.84 -5.53
CA ALA A 108 -49.91 -8.86 -5.19
C ALA A 108 -50.14 -8.43 -3.72
N GLY A 109 -51.13 -7.56 -3.50
CA GLY A 109 -51.51 -7.08 -2.16
C GLY A 109 -50.85 -5.77 -1.72
N VAL A 110 -50.01 -5.15 -2.55
CA VAL A 110 -49.41 -3.83 -2.27
C VAL A 110 -50.24 -2.73 -2.93
N SER A 111 -50.83 -1.85 -2.13
CA SER A 111 -51.44 -0.60 -2.62
C SER A 111 -50.32 0.40 -2.89
N LEU A 112 -50.00 0.63 -4.17
CA LEU A 112 -49.04 1.66 -4.55
C LEU A 112 -49.65 3.04 -4.28
N PRO A 113 -48.91 4.00 -3.69
CA PRO A 113 -49.37 5.38 -3.62
C PRO A 113 -49.58 5.90 -5.04
N SER A 114 -50.68 6.62 -5.27
CA SER A 114 -50.91 7.32 -6.54
C SER A 114 -49.71 8.19 -6.87
N THR A 115 -49.25 8.17 -8.13
CA THR A 115 -48.25 9.13 -8.60
C THR A 115 -48.80 10.53 -8.30
N PRO A 116 -48.08 11.39 -7.55
CA PRO A 116 -48.56 12.72 -7.26
C PRO A 116 -48.72 13.47 -8.57
N GLU A 117 -49.93 13.95 -8.82
CA GLU A 117 -50.20 14.83 -9.94
C GLU A 117 -49.42 16.14 -9.70
N PRO A 118 -48.67 16.66 -10.70
CA PRO A 118 -47.92 17.88 -10.51
C PRO A 118 -48.89 19.02 -10.17
N GLU A 119 -48.79 19.55 -8.96
CA GLU A 119 -49.52 20.76 -8.58
C GLU A 119 -49.01 21.91 -9.44
N ILE A 120 -49.91 22.46 -10.26
CA ILE A 120 -49.66 23.70 -11.01
C ILE A 120 -49.46 24.81 -9.99
N THR A 121 -48.21 25.08 -9.65
CA THR A 121 -47.83 26.20 -8.79
C THR A 121 -47.93 27.46 -9.63
N VAL A 122 -49.08 28.15 -9.53
CA VAL A 122 -49.19 29.53 -10.01
C VAL A 122 -48.25 30.38 -9.15
N PRO A 123 -47.25 31.06 -9.74
CA PRO A 123 -46.39 31.95 -8.98
C PRO A 123 -47.24 33.12 -8.49
N ILE A 124 -47.62 33.09 -7.21
CA ILE A 124 -48.09 34.26 -6.50
C ILE A 124 -46.86 35.14 -6.24
N GLU A 125 -46.76 36.24 -6.97
CA GLU A 125 -45.83 37.33 -6.67
C GLU A 125 -46.15 37.86 -5.26
N THR A 126 -45.38 37.43 -4.27
CA THR A 126 -45.47 37.91 -2.88
C THR A 126 -44.49 39.05 -2.60
N THR A 127 -43.75 39.50 -3.61
CA THR A 127 -42.81 40.62 -3.49
C THR A 127 -43.61 41.91 -3.31
N PRO A 128 -43.50 42.59 -2.15
CA PRO A 128 -44.06 43.92 -1.98
C PRO A 128 -43.49 44.83 -3.08
N PRO A 129 -44.28 45.72 -3.70
CA PRO A 129 -43.75 46.64 -4.70
C PRO A 129 -42.59 47.42 -4.09
N GLU A 130 -41.41 47.35 -4.72
CA GLU A 130 -40.23 48.05 -4.22
C GLU A 130 -40.55 49.56 -4.13
N PRO A 131 -40.17 50.22 -3.02
CA PRO A 131 -40.39 51.64 -2.90
C PRO A 131 -39.59 52.37 -3.98
N GLU A 132 -40.27 53.27 -4.70
CA GLU A 132 -39.65 54.15 -5.69
C GLU A 132 -38.36 54.79 -5.14
N PRO A 133 -37.23 54.79 -5.88
CA PRO A 133 -35.91 55.18 -5.37
C PRO A 133 -35.88 56.54 -4.66
N TRP A 134 -36.70 57.50 -5.08
CA TRP A 134 -36.78 58.82 -4.47
C TRP A 134 -37.38 58.81 -3.05
N ARG A 135 -38.30 57.88 -2.75
CA ARG A 135 -38.88 57.71 -1.40
C ARG A 135 -37.82 57.18 -0.43
N LEU A 136 -36.95 56.31 -0.92
CA LEU A 136 -35.77 55.80 -0.21
C LEU A 136 -34.83 56.96 0.14
N TRP A 137 -34.49 57.80 -0.85
CA TRP A 137 -33.66 58.99 -0.60
C TRP A 137 -34.29 59.95 0.39
N TRP A 138 -35.59 60.21 0.28
CA TRP A 138 -36.31 61.07 1.21
C TRP A 138 -36.20 60.58 2.66
N SER A 139 -36.40 59.27 2.89
CA SER A 139 -36.31 58.67 4.22
C SER A 139 -34.92 58.75 4.87
N LEU A 140 -33.86 58.87 4.06
CA LEU A 140 -32.50 58.99 4.58
C LEU A 140 -32.16 60.41 5.05
N PHE A 141 -32.82 61.43 4.49
CA PHE A 141 -32.49 62.83 4.75
C PHE A 141 -33.52 63.54 5.64
N PHE A 142 -34.71 62.98 5.80
CA PHE A 142 -35.81 63.63 6.53
C PHE A 142 -36.55 62.64 7.44
N ASP A 143 -36.74 62.99 8.71
CA ASP A 143 -37.44 62.18 9.72
C ASP A 143 -38.98 62.22 9.60
N GLY A 144 -39.52 62.35 8.37
CA GLY A 144 -40.95 62.50 8.13
C GLY A 144 -41.41 62.01 6.75
N PRO A 145 -42.72 61.76 6.58
CA PRO A 145 -43.25 61.23 5.33
C PRO A 145 -43.01 62.20 4.17
N PRO A 146 -42.72 61.71 2.96
CA PRO A 146 -42.58 62.56 1.78
C PRO A 146 -43.90 63.29 1.46
N PRO A 147 -43.82 64.48 0.83
CA PRO A 147 -45.02 65.17 0.38
C PRO A 147 -45.75 64.35 -0.69
N GLU A 148 -47.05 64.13 -0.45
CA GLU A 148 -47.98 63.56 -1.43
C GLU A 148 -48.43 64.70 -2.37
N TRP A 149 -48.12 64.61 -3.66
CA TRP A 149 -48.50 65.58 -4.69
C TRP A 149 -49.59 65.02 -5.60
#